data_AF-A0A8T1TLC7-F1
#
_entry.id   AF-A0A8T1TLC7-F1
#
_cell.length_a   1.000
_cell.length_b   1.000
_cell.length_c   1.000
_cell.angle_alpha   90.00
_cell.angle_beta   90.00
_cell.angle_gamma   90.00
#
_symmetry.space_group_name_H-M   'P 1'
#
loop_
_entity.id
_entity.type
_entity.pdbx_description
1 polymer ?
#
loop_
_entity_poly.entity_id
_entity_poly.type
_entity_poly.pdbx_seq_one_letter_code
_entity_poly.pdbx_strand_id
1 'polypeptide(L)'
;MVHDTFGHRQHVQHALITDERADTLRLAIGQFEKCNSGWRGIQCIVVDKDFTGIGVFTSETPQARILLCQFHAVEYLQDRVAKTG
;
A
#
# COMPACT_ATOMS: atom_id res chain seq x y z
N MET A 1 -6.31 -4.97 1.35
CA MET A 1 -7.78 -4.88 1.48
C MET A 1 -8.25 -3.83 0.50
N VAL A 2 -9.39 -4.04 -0.15
CA VAL A 2 -10.04 -3.03 -1.01
C VAL A 2 -11.35 -2.59 -0.38
N HIS A 3 -11.73 -1.35 -0.67
CA HIS A 3 -12.97 -0.75 -0.25
C HIS A 3 -13.70 -0.28 -1.50
N ASP A 4 -14.97 -0.65 -1.65
CA ASP A 4 -15.80 -0.12 -2.73
C ASP A 4 -16.52 1.17 -2.29
N THR A 5 -17.24 1.79 -3.23
CA THR A 5 -18.01 3.02 -2.97
C THR A 5 -19.24 2.79 -2.11
N PHE A 6 -19.66 1.54 -1.91
CA PHE A 6 -20.77 1.14 -1.04
C PHE A 6 -20.31 0.80 0.39
N GLY A 7 -19.00 0.89 0.66
CA GLY A 7 -18.41 0.63 1.96
C GLY A 7 -18.10 -0.85 2.23
N HIS A 8 -18.28 -1.74 1.25
CA HIS A 8 -17.87 -3.13 1.39
C HIS A 8 -16.36 -3.26 1.36
N ARG A 9 -15.85 -4.25 2.11
CA ARG A 9 -14.42 -4.48 2.28
C ARG A 9 -14.08 -5.93 2.00
N GLN A 10 -12.99 -6.14 1.27
CA GLN A 10 -12.51 -7.49 1.00
C GLN A 10 -10.98 -7.56 0.96
N HIS A 11 -10.44 -8.69 1.39
CA HIS A 11 -9.05 -9.05 1.12
C HIS A 11 -8.96 -9.67 -0.28
N VAL A 12 -8.22 -9.01 -1.17
CA VAL A 12 -8.05 -9.41 -2.59
C VAL A 12 -6.71 -10.06 -2.88
N GLN A 13 -5.76 -9.94 -1.95
CA GLN A 13 -4.47 -10.63 -1.98
C GLN A 13 -3.86 -10.66 -0.58
N HIS A 14 -3.15 -11.74 -0.29
CA HIS A 14 -2.11 -11.81 0.73
C HIS A 14 -0.85 -12.35 0.06
N ALA A 15 0.29 -11.76 0.38
CA ALA A 15 1.58 -12.20 -0.16
C ALA A 15 2.56 -12.38 1.01
N LEU A 16 3.24 -13.52 1.03
CA LEU A 16 4.45 -13.70 1.84
C LEU A 16 5.63 -13.33 0.95
N ILE A 17 6.35 -12.29 1.34
CA ILE A 17 7.50 -11.76 0.60
C ILE A 17 8.78 -11.98 1.41
N THR A 18 9.90 -12.14 0.70
CA THR A 18 11.20 -12.43 1.31
C THR A 18 11.82 -11.21 1.97
N ASP A 19 11.53 -10.02 1.43
CA ASP A 19 11.98 -8.72 1.95
C ASP A 19 11.10 -7.60 1.39
N GLU A 20 11.33 -6.38 1.89
CA GLU A 20 10.60 -5.17 1.49
C GLU A 20 11.34 -4.36 0.39
N ARG A 21 12.23 -5.00 -0.38
CA ARG A 21 12.93 -4.32 -1.47
C ARG A 21 11.99 -4.09 -2.64
N ALA A 22 12.32 -3.08 -3.43
CA ALA A 22 11.48 -2.64 -4.54
C ALA A 22 11.12 -3.77 -5.52
N ASP A 23 12.07 -4.64 -5.85
CA ASP A 23 11.85 -5.73 -6.80
C ASP A 23 10.89 -6.79 -6.24
N THR A 24 11.01 -7.12 -4.95
CA THR A 24 10.10 -8.04 -4.26
C THR A 24 8.68 -7.48 -4.22
N LEU A 25 8.53 -6.18 -3.94
CA LEU A 25 7.24 -5.51 -3.97
C LEU A 25 6.62 -5.47 -5.37
N ARG A 26 7.42 -5.19 -6.41
CA ARG A 26 6.95 -5.23 -7.81
C ARG A 26 6.44 -6.61 -8.20
N LEU A 27 7.11 -7.68 -7.75
CA LEU A 27 6.61 -9.04 -7.98
C LEU A 27 5.24 -9.26 -7.33
N ALA A 28 5.06 -8.80 -6.08
CA ALA A 28 3.78 -8.90 -5.39
C ALA A 28 2.67 -8.11 -6.08
N ILE A 29 2.95 -6.89 -6.54
CA ILE A 29 2.01 -6.05 -7.30
C ILE A 29 1.68 -6.70 -8.65
N GLY A 30 2.68 -7.20 -9.38
CA GLY A 30 2.47 -7.89 -10.65
C GLY A 30 1.58 -9.14 -10.51
N GLN A 31 1.66 -9.86 -9.38
CA GLN A 31 0.72 -10.95 -9.09
C GLN A 31 -0.69 -10.42 -8.79
N PHE A 32 -0.80 -9.33 -8.04
CA PHE A 32 -2.08 -8.69 -7.75
C PHE A 32 -2.81 -8.28 -9.03
N GLU A 33 -2.13 -7.62 -9.94
CA GLU A 33 -2.70 -7.18 -11.22
C GLU A 33 -3.15 -8.34 -12.11
N LYS A 34 -2.37 -9.42 -12.15
CA LYS A 34 -2.72 -10.65 -12.90
C LYS A 34 -3.97 -11.33 -12.35
N CYS A 35 -4.14 -11.34 -11.03
CA CYS A 35 -5.25 -12.00 -10.36
C CYS A 35 -6.51 -11.13 -10.27
N ASN A 36 -6.41 -9.82 -10.47
CA ASN A 36 -7.51 -8.88 -10.24
C ASN A 36 -7.72 -7.97 -11.47
N SER A 37 -8.47 -8.41 -12.47
CA SER A 37 -8.70 -7.64 -13.72
C SER A 37 -9.24 -6.21 -13.52
N GLY A 38 -9.93 -5.95 -12.41
CA GLY A 38 -10.42 -4.64 -12.02
C GLY A 38 -9.39 -3.69 -11.41
N TRP A 39 -8.13 -4.08 -11.26
CA TRP A 39 -7.10 -3.28 -10.57
C TRP A 39 -6.90 -1.87 -11.17
N ARG A 40 -7.12 -1.71 -12.47
CA ARG A 40 -7.03 -0.40 -13.15
C ARG A 40 -8.09 0.60 -12.68
N GLY A 41 -9.18 0.13 -12.05
CA GLY A 41 -10.21 0.98 -11.47
C GLY A 41 -9.85 1.57 -10.10
N ILE A 42 -8.74 1.14 -9.49
CA ILE A 42 -8.30 1.63 -8.18
C ILE A 42 -7.99 3.12 -8.27
N GLN A 43 -8.72 3.92 -7.49
CA GLN A 43 -8.56 5.38 -7.44
C GLN A 43 -7.50 5.81 -6.43
N CYS A 44 -7.26 4.98 -5.41
CA CYS A 44 -6.41 5.33 -4.29
C CYS A 44 -5.80 4.07 -3.66
N ILE A 45 -4.54 4.18 -3.25
CA ILE A 45 -3.84 3.14 -2.48
C ILE A 45 -3.37 3.77 -1.16
N VAL A 46 -3.70 3.10 -0.06
CA VAL A 46 -3.22 3.47 1.27
C VAL A 46 -2.03 2.58 1.60
N VAL A 47 -0.86 3.20 1.81
CA VAL A 47 0.42 2.52 2.05
C VAL A 47 0.95 2.87 3.44
N ASP A 48 1.89 2.08 3.95
CA ASP A 48 2.64 2.46 5.15
C ASP A 48 3.54 3.68 4.88
N LYS A 49 4.21 4.21 5.91
CA LYS A 49 5.17 5.32 5.83
C LYS A 49 6.48 4.99 5.11
N ASP A 50 6.60 3.82 4.48
CA ASP A 50 7.83 3.33 3.88
C ASP A 50 8.10 3.96 2.51
N PHE A 51 9.23 4.66 2.37
CA PHE A 51 9.56 5.34 1.11
C PHE A 51 9.73 4.37 -0.06
N THR A 52 10.17 3.14 0.19
CA THR A 52 10.28 2.09 -0.83
C THR A 52 8.92 1.70 -1.38
N GLY A 53 7.95 1.36 -0.51
CA GLY A 53 6.57 1.08 -0.90
C GLY A 53 5.94 2.24 -1.64
N ILE A 54 6.03 3.47 -1.10
CA ILE A 54 5.51 4.67 -1.76
C ILE A 54 6.06 4.82 -3.18
N GLY A 55 7.38 4.69 -3.36
CA GLY A 55 8.02 4.81 -4.66
C GLY A 55 7.56 3.75 -5.66
N VAL A 56 7.48 2.49 -5.22
CA VAL A 56 7.01 1.38 -6.06
C VAL A 56 5.54 1.56 -6.44
N PHE A 57 4.64 1.82 -5.50
CA PHE A 57 3.22 2.02 -5.85
C PHE A 57 3.01 3.24 -6.75
N THR A 58 3.79 4.31 -6.56
CA THR A 58 3.76 5.47 -7.46
C THR A 58 4.17 5.11 -8.89
N SER A 59 5.17 4.23 -9.08
CA SER A 59 5.62 3.80 -10.41
C SER A 59 4.68 2.78 -11.07
N GLU A 60 4.21 1.79 -10.31
CA GLU A 60 3.38 0.70 -10.87
C GLU A 60 1.91 1.10 -11.04
N THR A 61 1.41 2.06 -10.25
CA THR A 61 0.01 2.50 -10.29
C THR A 61 -0.14 4.01 -10.49
N PRO A 62 0.38 4.58 -11.60
CA PRO A 62 0.38 6.03 -11.83
C PRO A 62 -1.02 6.64 -11.92
N GLN A 63 -2.06 5.82 -12.15
CA GLN A 63 -3.45 6.26 -12.18
C GLN A 63 -4.06 6.44 -10.78
N ALA A 64 -3.47 5.85 -9.74
CA ALA A 64 -4.01 5.86 -8.39
C ALA A 64 -3.32 6.93 -7.53
N ARG A 65 -4.09 7.59 -6.66
CA ARG A 65 -3.53 8.47 -5.63
C ARG A 65 -2.90 7.63 -4.51
N ILE A 66 -1.66 7.91 -4.17
CA ILE A 66 -1.01 7.30 -3.02
C ILE A 66 -1.28 8.13 -1.76
N LEU A 67 -1.81 7.48 -0.71
CA LEU A 67 -2.06 8.07 0.60
C LEU A 67 -1.29 7.31 1.67
N LEU A 68 -0.82 8.03 2.70
CA LEU A 68 -0.26 7.39 3.88
C LEU A 68 -1.37 6.84 4.78
N CYS A 69 -1.13 5.67 5.35
CA CYS A 69 -1.97 5.11 6.39
C CYS A 69 -1.96 6.02 7.62
N GLN A 70 -3.13 6.57 7.97
CA GLN A 70 -3.27 7.44 9.15
C GLN A 70 -2.82 6.72 10.43
N PHE A 71 -3.14 5.44 10.57
CA PHE A 71 -2.78 4.66 11.75
C PHE A 71 -1.26 4.61 11.96
N HIS A 72 -0.51 4.16 10.95
CA HIS A 72 0.95 4.08 11.05
C HIS A 72 1.62 5.46 11.11
N ALA A 73 1.06 6.47 10.44
CA ALA A 73 1.58 7.83 10.52
C ALA A 73 1.47 8.38 11.95
N VAL A 74 0.31 8.20 12.60
CA VAL A 74 0.10 8.62 13.98
C VAL A 74 0.99 7.85 14.94
N GLU A 75 1.05 6.52 14.82
CA GLU A 75 1.90 5.67 15.66
C GLU A 75 3.38 6.07 15.55
N TYR A 76 3.86 6.29 14.33
CA TYR A 76 5.24 6.74 14.11
C TYR A 76 5.52 8.09 14.75
N LEU A 77 4.62 9.07 14.60
CA LEU A 77 4.81 10.38 15.21
C LEU A 77 4.80 10.31 16.74
N GLN A 78 3.91 9.51 17.32
CA GLN A 78 3.86 9.29 18.77
C GLN A 78 5.16 8.67 19.29
N ASP A 79 5.66 7.62 18.62
CA ASP A 79 6.94 6.99 18.97
C ASP A 79 8.12 7.98 18.89
N ARG A 80 8.16 8.82 17.85
CA ARG A 80 9.21 9.84 17.70
C ARG A 80 9.14 10.92 18.76
N VAL A 81 7.95 11.40 19.11
CA VAL A 81 7.77 12.40 20.18
C VAL A 81 8.16 11.81 21.54
N ALA A 82 7.70 10.60 21.86
CA ALA A 82 8.00 9.94 23.12
C ALA A 82 9.49 9.65 23.33
N LYS A 83 10.25 9.40 22.26
CA LYS A 83 11.70 9.18 22.31
C LYS A 83 12.54 10.47 22.43
N THR A 84 11.91 11.63 22.27
CA THR A 84 12.58 12.94 22.28
C THR A 84 12.32 13.73 23.57
N GLY A 85 11.45 13.23 24.45
CA GLY A 85 11.20 13.75 25.81
C GLY A 85 11.91 12.91 26.87
#